data_AF-A0A538QAN3-F1
#
_entry.id   AF-A0A538QAN3-F1
#
_cell.length_a   1.000
_cell.length_b   1.000
_cell.length_c   1.000
_cell.angle_alpha   90.00
_cell.angle_beta   90.00
_cell.angle_gamma   90.00
#
_symmetry.space_group_name_H-M   'P 1'
#
loop_
_entity.id
_entity.type
_entity.pdbx_description
1 polymer ?
#
loop_
_entity_poly.entity_id
_entity_poly.type
_entity_poly.pdbx_seq_one_letter_code
_entity_poly.pdbx_strand_id
1 'polypeptide(L)'
;MLLSGQASAILMQAVVITLTIFVGLTLTVFLTRKDFSFLRGILTIGSFAVLGVILASMLFGFSLGALFCGAVILLMAGYILYETSLVMSHFPPTAHVAAALMLFSTIATLFWYVLQLLMQLNRR
;
A
#
# COMPACT_ATOMS: atom_id res chain seq x y z
N MET A 1 -27.68 -5.92 -13.75
CA MET A 1 -27.91 -5.91 -12.29
C MET A 1 -27.10 -6.97 -11.53
N LEU A 2 -26.79 -8.15 -12.09
CA LEU A 2 -25.93 -9.16 -11.42
C LEU A 2 -24.42 -8.78 -11.42
N LEU A 3 -23.94 -8.08 -12.45
CA LEU A 3 -22.54 -7.60 -12.54
C LEU A 3 -22.20 -6.51 -11.51
N SER A 4 -23.16 -5.66 -11.13
CA SER A 4 -22.96 -4.64 -10.09
C SER A 4 -22.85 -5.25 -8.68
N GLY A 5 -23.46 -6.42 -8.45
CA GLY A 5 -23.35 -7.16 -7.19
C GLY A 5 -21.95 -7.74 -6.94
N GLN A 6 -21.31 -8.30 -7.97
CA GLN A 6 -19.94 -8.80 -7.84
C GLN A 6 -18.92 -7.67 -7.71
N ALA A 7 -19.06 -6.60 -8.50
CA ALA A 7 -18.15 -5.45 -8.40
C ALA A 7 -18.20 -4.79 -7.02
N SER A 8 -19.40 -4.64 -6.44
CA SER A 8 -19.57 -4.13 -5.07
C SER A 8 -19.02 -5.08 -4.01
N ALA A 9 -19.15 -6.40 -4.18
CA ALA A 9 -18.56 -7.38 -3.28
C ALA A 9 -17.02 -7.32 -3.28
N ILE A 10 -16.38 -7.25 -4.45
CA ILE A 10 -14.91 -7.14 -4.58
C ILE A 10 -14.42 -5.82 -3.97
N LEU A 11 -15.14 -4.72 -4.24
CA LEU A 11 -14.82 -3.42 -3.66
C LEU A 11 -14.85 -3.48 -2.13
N MET A 12 -15.91 -4.04 -1.56
CA MET A 12 -16.05 -4.19 -0.10
C MET A 12 -14.92 -5.03 0.49
N GLN A 13 -14.59 -6.15 -0.15
CA GLN A 13 -13.45 -7.00 0.27
C GLN A 13 -12.13 -6.22 0.23
N ALA A 14 -11.87 -5.46 -0.83
CA ALA A 14 -10.65 -4.65 -0.95
C ALA A 14 -10.54 -3.62 0.18
N VAL A 15 -11.65 -2.94 0.51
CA VAL A 15 -11.70 -1.97 1.62
C VAL A 15 -11.41 -2.66 2.94
N VAL A 16 -12.06 -3.79 3.24
CA VAL A 16 -11.87 -4.53 4.49
C VAL A 16 -10.42 -5.00 4.64
N ILE A 17 -9.82 -5.57 3.58
CA ILE A 17 -8.43 -6.02 3.60
C ILE A 17 -7.48 -4.84 3.82
N THR A 18 -7.67 -3.74 3.08
CA THR A 18 -6.84 -2.54 3.20
C THR A 18 -6.89 -1.95 4.61
N LEU A 19 -8.09 -1.81 5.17
CA LEU A 19 -8.27 -1.32 6.54
C LEU A 19 -7.64 -2.26 7.57
N THR A 20 -7.78 -3.58 7.39
CA THR A 20 -7.18 -4.57 8.30
C THR A 20 -5.66 -4.48 8.30
N ILE A 21 -5.04 -4.35 7.12
CA ILE A 21 -3.59 -4.18 6.99
C ILE A 21 -3.16 -2.86 7.62
N PHE A 22 -3.80 -1.75 7.27
CA PHE A 22 -3.46 -0.43 7.78
C PHE A 22 -3.59 -0.38 9.31
N VAL A 23 -4.76 -0.72 9.87
CA VAL A 23 -5.00 -0.68 11.31
C VAL A 23 -4.09 -1.65 12.05
N GLY A 24 -3.91 -2.87 11.53
CA GLY A 24 -3.02 -3.86 12.14
C GLY A 24 -1.58 -3.38 12.24
N LEU A 25 -1.04 -2.81 11.16
CA LEU A 25 0.33 -2.27 11.10
C LEU A 25 0.49 -1.02 11.95
N THR A 26 -0.47 -0.09 11.87
CA THR A 26 -0.47 1.13 12.69
C THR A 26 -0.43 0.76 14.17
N LEU A 27 -1.31 -0.14 14.63
CA LEU A 27 -1.31 -0.63 16.01
C LEU A 27 0.03 -1.26 16.42
N THR A 28 0.67 -2.02 15.53
CA THR A 28 1.98 -2.61 15.83
C THR A 28 3.05 -1.55 16.05
N VAL A 29 3.05 -0.45 15.29
CA VAL A 29 4.00 0.67 15.50
C VAL A 29 3.72 1.37 16.84
N PHE A 30 2.45 1.63 17.15
CA PHE A 30 2.05 2.25 18.42
C PHE A 30 2.50 1.43 19.64
N LEU A 31 2.40 0.10 19.56
CA LEU A 31 2.84 -0.81 20.62
C LEU A 31 4.37 -0.94 20.67
N THR A 32 5.02 -1.09 19.52
CA THR A 32 6.46 -1.41 19.45
C THR A 32 7.34 -0.19 19.74
N ARG A 33 6.86 1.05 19.50
CA ARG A 33 7.61 2.31 19.73
C ARG A 33 9.03 2.33 19.14
N LYS A 34 9.31 1.49 18.14
CA LYS A 34 10.64 1.33 17.54
C LYS A 34 10.80 2.35 16.41
N ASP A 35 12.00 2.91 16.32
CA ASP A 35 12.37 3.74 15.17
C ASP A 35 12.62 2.85 13.94
N PHE A 36 11.75 2.97 12.93
CA PHE A 36 11.87 2.24 11.66
C PHE A 36 12.74 2.99 10.63
N SER A 37 13.61 3.90 11.06
CA SER A 37 14.50 4.67 10.16
C SER A 37 15.36 3.77 9.26
N PHE A 38 15.77 2.60 9.76
CA PHE A 38 16.48 1.58 8.97
C PHE A 38 15.70 1.09 7.75
N LEU A 39 14.36 1.10 7.80
CA LEU A 39 13.49 0.61 6.73
C LEU A 39 13.52 1.52 5.50
N ARG A 40 13.87 2.80 5.66
CA ARG A 40 13.89 3.80 4.59
C ARG A 40 14.72 3.37 3.38
N GLY A 41 15.89 2.76 3.61
CA GLY A 41 16.78 2.32 2.52
C GLY A 41 16.13 1.23 1.67
N ILE A 42 15.59 0.20 2.33
CA ILE A 42 14.92 -0.93 1.66
C ILE A 42 13.66 -0.45 0.91
N LEU A 43 12.87 0.43 1.54
CA LEU A 43 11.66 1.00 0.94
C LEU A 43 11.98 1.81 -0.32
N THR A 44 13.02 2.64 -0.27
CA THR A 44 13.44 3.46 -1.41
C THR A 44 13.86 2.57 -2.58
N ILE A 45 14.70 1.56 -2.35
CA ILE A 45 15.11 0.61 -3.39
C ILE A 45 13.89 -0.13 -3.96
N GLY A 46 12.97 -0.57 -3.08
CA GLY A 46 11.73 -1.22 -3.48
C GLY A 46 10.84 -0.34 -4.37
N SER A 47 10.70 0.94 -4.05
CA SER A 47 9.94 1.88 -4.89
C SER A 47 10.55 2.06 -6.28
N PHE A 48 11.89 2.14 -6.38
CA PHE A 48 12.57 2.20 -7.67
C PHE A 48 12.41 0.90 -8.46
N ALA A 49 12.45 -0.25 -7.80
CA ALA A 49 12.22 -1.54 -8.44
C ALA A 49 10.79 -1.63 -9.01
N VAL A 50 9.78 -1.22 -8.25
CA VAL A 50 8.38 -1.16 -8.69
C VAL A 50 8.22 -0.23 -9.89
N LEU A 51 8.80 0.97 -9.84
CA LEU A 51 8.79 1.91 -10.97
C LEU A 51 9.45 1.33 -12.22
N GLY A 52 10.60 0.67 -12.08
CA GLY A 52 11.30 0.02 -13.18
C GLY A 52 10.46 -1.07 -13.86
N VAL A 53 9.75 -1.88 -13.07
CA VAL A 53 8.85 -2.92 -13.60
C VAL A 53 7.63 -2.32 -14.29
N ILE A 54 7.06 -1.23 -13.77
CA ILE A 54 5.95 -0.52 -14.41
C ILE A 54 6.39 0.04 -15.77
N LEU A 55 7.56 0.69 -15.84
CA LEU A 55 8.10 1.22 -17.09
C LEU A 55 8.39 0.10 -18.09
N ALA A 56 8.97 -1.01 -17.64
CA ALA A 56 9.17 -2.18 -18.50
C ALA A 56 7.84 -2.73 -19.02
N SER A 57 6.81 -2.81 -18.17
CA SER A 57 5.46 -3.26 -18.57
C SER A 57 4.86 -2.35 -19.64
N MET A 58 5.05 -1.04 -19.55
CA MET A 58 4.58 -0.09 -20.57
C MET A 58 5.30 -0.26 -21.91
N LEU A 59 6.61 -0.53 -21.92
CA LEU A 59 7.40 -0.68 -23.15
C LEU A 59 7.19 -2.04 -23.83
N PHE A 60 7.11 -3.11 -23.06
CA PHE A 60 6.97 -4.47 -23.58
C PHE A 60 5.51 -4.94 -23.67
N GLY A 61 4.57 -4.20 -23.07
CA GLY A 61 3.14 -4.53 -23.08
C GLY A 61 2.75 -5.76 -22.27
N PHE A 62 3.59 -6.25 -21.35
CA PHE A 62 3.26 -7.43 -20.54
C PHE A 62 2.26 -7.08 -19.43
N SER A 63 1.33 -8.00 -19.12
CA SER A 63 0.42 -7.82 -17.99
C SER A 63 1.17 -7.98 -16.66
N LEU A 64 1.10 -6.96 -15.81
CA LEU A 64 1.55 -7.06 -14.42
C LEU A 64 0.66 -8.08 -13.69
N GLY A 65 1.18 -9.30 -13.52
CA GLY A 65 0.44 -10.40 -12.91
C GLY A 65 0.21 -10.22 -11.41
N ALA A 66 -0.57 -11.12 -10.81
CA ALA A 66 -0.96 -11.06 -9.40
C ALA A 66 0.23 -10.99 -8.42
N LEU A 67 1.36 -11.62 -8.79
CA LEU A 67 2.61 -11.55 -8.01
C LEU A 67 3.15 -10.12 -7.87
N PHE A 68 3.02 -9.30 -8.92
CA PHE A 68 3.44 -7.90 -8.87
C PHE A 68 2.57 -7.10 -7.91
N CYS A 69 1.24 -7.25 -7.99
CA CYS A 69 0.33 -6.60 -7.05
C CYS A 69 0.64 -7.00 -5.60
N GLY A 70 0.90 -8.29 -5.34
CA GLY A 70 1.33 -8.78 -4.01
C GLY A 70 2.62 -8.14 -3.52
N ALA A 71 3.63 -8.00 -4.38
CA ALA A 71 4.89 -7.34 -4.04
C ALA A 71 4.70 -5.86 -3.69
N VAL A 72 3.87 -5.13 -4.45
CA VAL A 72 3.58 -3.72 -4.16
C VAL A 72 2.77 -3.57 -2.87
N ILE A 73 1.80 -4.45 -2.59
CA ILE A 73 1.05 -4.43 -1.33
C ILE A 73 2.00 -4.60 -0.13
N LEU A 74 2.96 -5.53 -0.21
CA LEU A 74 3.97 -5.73 0.84
C LEU A 74 4.86 -4.48 1.00
N LEU A 75 5.27 -3.87 -0.12
CA LEU A 75 6.04 -2.63 -0.09
C LEU A 75 5.25 -1.50 0.59
N MET A 76 3.98 -1.31 0.24
CA MET A 76 3.11 -0.29 0.83
C MET A 76 2.85 -0.56 2.31
N ALA A 77 2.71 -1.82 2.73
CA ALA A 77 2.66 -2.21 4.14
C ALA A 77 3.92 -1.76 4.90
N GLY A 78 5.10 -1.91 4.30
CA GLY A 78 6.35 -1.37 4.85
C GLY A 78 6.36 0.15 4.96
N TYR A 79 5.83 0.85 3.95
CA TYR A 79 5.68 2.32 3.98
C TYR A 79 4.75 2.75 5.12
N ILE A 80 3.62 2.07 5.34
CA ILE A 80 2.71 2.38 6.46
C ILE A 80 3.44 2.30 7.81
N LEU A 81 4.25 1.25 8.03
CA LEU A 81 5.04 1.13 9.26
C LEU A 81 6.03 2.29 9.42
N TYR A 82 6.77 2.60 8.36
CA TYR A 82 7.76 3.67 8.35
C TYR A 82 7.13 5.04 8.57
N GLU A 83 6.11 5.39 7.79
CA GLU A 83 5.41 6.68 7.85
C GLU A 83 4.70 6.86 9.18
N THR A 84 4.02 5.83 9.71
CA THR A 84 3.39 5.89 11.05
C THR A 84 4.44 6.19 12.12
N SER A 85 5.62 5.56 12.06
CA SER A 85 6.70 5.81 13.01
C SER A 85 7.28 7.22 12.88
N LEU A 86 7.38 7.74 11.65
CA LEU A 86 7.86 9.09 11.37
C LEU A 86 6.90 10.14 11.93
N VAL A 87 5.59 9.96 11.71
CA VAL A 87 4.51 10.81 12.25
C VAL A 87 4.52 10.83 13.77
N MET A 88 4.80 9.69 14.42
CA MET A 88 4.86 9.61 15.88
C MET A 88 6.11 10.26 16.49
N SER A 89 7.27 10.10 15.87
CA SER A 89 8.56 10.47 16.48
C SER A 89 9.11 11.84 16.03
N HIS A 90 8.82 12.31 14.81
CA HIS A 90 9.58 13.39 14.18
C HIS A 90 8.76 14.50 13.52
N PHE A 91 7.42 14.46 13.54
CA PHE A 91 6.62 15.50 12.88
C PHE A 91 6.42 16.75 13.76
N PRO A 92 6.84 17.95 13.30
CA PRO A 92 6.52 19.19 13.98
C PRO A 92 5.01 19.47 13.88
N PRO A 93 4.40 20.10 14.91
CA PRO A 93 2.96 20.38 14.96
C PRO A 93 2.45 21.34 13.86
N THR A 94 3.34 21.88 13.02
CA THR A 94 2.96 22.69 11.86
C THR A 94 2.71 21.85 10.59
N ALA A 95 3.11 20.57 10.56
CA ALA A 95 3.14 19.74 9.36
C ALA A 95 2.07 18.62 9.35
N HIS A 96 0.96 18.79 10.07
CA HIS A 96 -0.11 17.78 10.16
C HIS A 96 -0.76 17.45 8.81
N VAL A 97 -0.90 18.43 7.92
CA VAL A 97 -1.47 18.21 6.57
C VAL A 97 -0.54 17.33 5.74
N ALA A 98 0.77 17.57 5.80
CA ALA A 98 1.75 16.78 5.07
C ALA A 98 1.80 15.32 5.57
N ALA A 99 1.76 15.12 6.90
CA ALA A 99 1.67 13.78 7.50
C ALA A 99 0.42 13.02 7.02
N ALA A 100 -0.73 13.67 7.04
CA ALA A 100 -2.00 13.06 6.64
C ALA A 100 -2.00 12.70 5.14
N LEU A 101 -1.48 13.58 4.28
CA LEU A 101 -1.39 13.32 2.83
C LEU A 101 -0.40 12.20 2.51
N MET A 102 0.73 12.14 3.21
CA MET A 102 1.72 11.06 3.08
C MET A 102 1.07 9.70 3.38
N LEU A 103 0.46 9.55 4.55
CA LEU A 103 -0.24 8.31 4.92
C LEU A 103 -1.40 8.00 3.98
N PHE A 104 -2.19 9.01 3.60
CA PHE A 104 -3.31 8.84 2.68
C PHE A 104 -2.86 8.31 1.32
N SER A 105 -1.79 8.87 0.74
CA SER A 105 -1.24 8.43 -0.54
C SER A 105 -0.82 6.96 -0.50
N THR A 106 -0.17 6.55 0.60
CA THR A 106 0.25 5.16 0.81
C THR A 106 -0.95 4.22 0.94
N ILE A 107 -1.97 4.59 1.72
CA ILE A 107 -3.19 3.79 1.88
C ILE A 107 -3.98 3.70 0.57
N ALA A 108 -4.11 4.81 -0.17
CA ALA A 108 -4.79 4.85 -1.46
C ALA A 108 -4.09 3.94 -2.48
N THR A 109 -2.76 3.96 -2.51
CA THR A 109 -1.95 3.08 -3.36
C THR A 109 -2.13 1.62 -2.97
N LEU A 110 -2.09 1.31 -1.66
CA LEU A 110 -2.34 -0.04 -1.16
C LEU A 110 -3.73 -0.54 -1.59
N PHE A 111 -4.76 0.28 -1.40
CA PHE A 111 -6.14 -0.03 -1.79
C PHE A 111 -6.24 -0.34 -3.29
N TRP A 112 -5.64 0.50 -4.14
CA TRP A 112 -5.63 0.31 -5.58
C TRP A 112 -5.04 -1.06 -5.97
N TYR A 113 -3.89 -1.43 -5.40
CA TYR A 113 -3.25 -2.71 -5.71
C TYR A 113 -3.96 -3.92 -5.11
N VAL A 114 -4.59 -3.79 -3.92
CA VAL A 114 -5.46 -4.84 -3.35
C VAL A 114 -6.67 -5.07 -4.24
N LEU A 115 -7.33 -3.99 -4.68
CA LEU A 115 -8.47 -4.08 -5.60
C LEU A 115 -8.06 -4.76 -6.91
N GLN A 116 -6.94 -4.34 -7.49
CA GLN A 116 -6.42 -4.93 -8.72
C GLN A 116 -6.07 -6.41 -8.55
N LEU A 117 -5.48 -6.80 -7.42
CA LEU A 117 -5.19 -8.20 -7.09
C LEU A 117 -6.48 -9.03 -7.05
N LEU A 118 -7.50 -8.57 -6.32
CA LEU A 118 -8.77 -9.29 -6.21
C LEU A 118 -9.48 -9.41 -7.56
N MET A 119 -9.47 -8.35 -8.38
CA MET A 119 -10.01 -8.39 -9.74
C MET A 119 -9.29 -9.41 -10.62
N GLN A 120 -7.96 -9.52 -10.50
CA GLN A 120 -7.19 -10.51 -11.26
C GLN A 120 -7.44 -11.94 -10.79
N LEU A 121 -7.59 -12.16 -9.48
CA LEU A 121 -7.88 -13.48 -8.91
C LEU A 121 -9.30 -13.95 -9.26
N ASN A 122 -10.28 -13.04 -9.22
CA ASN A 122 -11.68 -13.34 -9.57
C ASN A 122 -11.90 -13.54 -11.08
N ARG A 123 -10.92 -13.19 -11.92
CA ARG A 123 -11.00 -13.36 -13.39
C ARG A 123 -10.52 -14.75 -13.85
N ARG A 124 -9.99 -15.58 -12.93
CA ARG A 124 -9.64 -16.99 -13.18
C ARG A 124 -10.79 -17.89 -12.79
#